data_AF-A0A1F9UWF8-F1
#
_entry.id   AF-A0A1F9UWF8-F1
#
_cell.length_a   1.000
_cell.length_b   1.000
_cell.length_c   1.000
_cell.angle_alpha   90.00
_cell.angle_beta   90.00
_cell.angle_gamma   90.00
#
_symmetry.space_group_name_H-M   'P 1'
#
loop_
_entity.id
_entity.type
_entity.pdbx_description
1 polymer ?
#
loop_
_entity_poly.entity_id
_entity_poly.type
_entity_poly.pdbx_seq_one_letter_code
_entity_poly.pdbx_strand_id
1 'polypeptide(L)'
;MRRLILVMASLAAAPSASAQSSATLRAIDVYRSAALSADDARKRFGADLREIVTLRNAHRPAADEKAEALRRRVERAAARTPGVAFVELHLSEYFTSVDHAIYAVFDVVDAADSSRLSFAPAPKARIPDPDGLLAAWKSYVELGEALSRRGQMPVDRPVCPGFYCLWGGTPELDAAHQRFVTGAEKRSEELRRLLSADADGEKRAAALFVLSYQRAGEKVTRLCREALSDADSRVRGAALQILADIVNNHKDVEIDLDPVLRRLDDPLAGVRGKAMGLMVPLAEKTAHRKKMFSAAPRLAALVRMEQPESRDLSFTLLGLISGKNWDRLDFAAWDAWAARAAAGKPD
;
A
#
# COMPACT_ATOMS: atom_id res chain seq x y z
N MET A 1 12.55 45.26 -56.76
CA MET A 1 12.46 43.81 -56.53
C MET A 1 13.55 43.39 -55.54
N ARG A 2 13.21 43.11 -54.27
CA ARG A 2 14.13 42.56 -53.26
C ARG A 2 13.50 41.27 -52.71
N ARG A 3 14.20 40.15 -52.87
CA ARG A 3 13.83 38.83 -52.30
C ARG A 3 14.48 38.70 -50.93
N LEU A 4 13.68 38.47 -49.89
CA LEU A 4 14.14 38.07 -48.56
C LEU A 4 14.17 36.53 -48.51
N ILE A 5 15.32 35.94 -48.18
CA ILE A 5 15.47 34.50 -47.93
C ILE A 5 15.33 34.29 -46.43
N LEU A 6 14.32 33.51 -46.02
CA LEU A 6 14.10 33.11 -44.64
C LEU A 6 14.87 31.81 -44.37
N VAL A 7 15.88 31.85 -43.50
CA VAL A 7 16.62 30.66 -43.06
C VAL A 7 15.91 30.09 -41.83
N MET A 8 15.25 28.95 -41.99
CA MET A 8 14.75 28.16 -40.86
C MET A 8 15.93 27.42 -40.21
N ALA A 9 16.27 27.81 -38.98
CA ALA A 9 17.22 27.09 -38.14
C ALA A 9 16.49 25.94 -37.43
N SER A 10 16.77 24.71 -37.86
CA SER A 10 16.33 23.49 -37.21
C SER A 10 17.13 23.29 -35.91
N LEU A 11 16.56 23.70 -34.77
CA LEU A 11 17.08 23.32 -33.46
C LEU A 11 16.81 21.83 -33.24
N ALA A 12 17.80 21.00 -33.53
CA ALA A 12 17.80 19.61 -33.08
C ALA A 12 17.87 19.60 -31.55
N ALA A 13 16.76 19.29 -30.90
CA ALA A 13 16.73 19.02 -29.46
C ALA A 13 17.65 17.83 -29.20
N ALA A 14 18.78 18.07 -28.54
CA ALA A 14 19.61 16.99 -28.04
C ALA A 14 18.72 16.12 -27.13
N PRO A 15 18.73 14.78 -27.29
CA PRO A 15 17.99 13.91 -26.40
C PRO A 15 18.45 14.22 -24.98
N SER A 16 17.50 14.61 -24.12
CA SER A 16 17.76 14.80 -22.70
C SER A 16 18.46 13.55 -22.20
N ALA A 17 19.71 13.68 -21.76
CA ALA A 17 20.43 12.58 -21.15
C ALA A 17 19.61 12.15 -19.92
N SER A 18 18.81 11.09 -20.07
CA SER A 18 18.08 10.50 -18.96
C SER A 18 19.13 10.10 -17.94
N ALA A 19 19.14 10.74 -16.77
CA ALA A 19 20.03 10.37 -15.69
C ALA A 19 19.90 8.85 -15.47
N GLN A 20 20.97 8.11 -15.75
CA GLN A 20 20.99 6.67 -15.51
C GLN A 20 20.67 6.46 -14.03
N SER A 21 19.70 5.60 -13.73
CA SER A 21 19.40 5.28 -12.33
C SER A 21 20.64 4.65 -11.71
N SER A 22 21.04 5.17 -10.56
CA SER A 22 22.17 4.68 -9.78
C SER A 22 21.70 3.86 -8.58
N ALA A 23 20.56 3.17 -8.69
CA ALA A 23 19.98 2.49 -7.56
C ALA A 23 20.95 1.45 -6.99
N THR A 24 21.10 1.38 -5.66
CA THR A 24 21.90 0.36 -4.99
C THR A 24 21.01 -0.53 -4.12
N LEU A 25 21.29 -1.83 -4.07
CA LEU A 25 20.62 -2.72 -3.12
C LEU A 25 21.12 -2.41 -1.71
N ARG A 26 20.30 -1.73 -0.91
CA ARG A 26 20.67 -1.26 0.42
C ARG A 26 20.52 -2.34 1.47
N ALA A 27 19.41 -3.07 1.45
CA ALA A 27 19.12 -4.10 2.45
C ALA A 27 18.30 -5.26 1.87
N ILE A 28 18.36 -6.38 2.59
CA ILE A 28 17.55 -7.58 2.38
C ILE A 28 16.94 -7.94 3.73
N ASP A 29 15.64 -7.70 3.89
CA ASP A 29 14.86 -8.00 5.08
C ASP A 29 14.03 -9.28 4.88
N VAL A 30 13.72 -9.95 5.99
CA VAL A 30 12.69 -11.00 6.03
C VAL A 30 11.74 -10.69 7.17
N TYR A 31 10.45 -10.57 6.85
CA TYR A 31 9.43 -10.25 7.84
C TYR A 31 8.83 -11.51 8.47
N ARG A 32 8.99 -11.63 9.80
CA ARG A 32 8.34 -12.63 10.68
C ARG A 32 8.42 -14.08 10.18
N SER A 33 9.63 -14.55 9.90
CA SER A 33 9.89 -15.97 9.63
C SER A 33 10.97 -16.53 10.53
N ALA A 34 10.72 -17.70 11.08
CA ALA A 34 11.71 -18.58 11.67
C ALA A 34 12.29 -19.56 10.64
N ALA A 35 11.55 -19.87 9.56
CA ALA A 35 11.97 -20.78 8.50
C ALA A 35 12.99 -20.15 7.52
N LEU A 36 12.93 -18.83 7.32
CA LEU A 36 13.85 -18.06 6.49
C LEU A 36 14.36 -16.85 7.26
N SER A 37 15.64 -16.86 7.67
CA SER A 37 16.25 -15.69 8.30
C SER A 37 16.72 -14.66 7.26
N ALA A 38 16.89 -13.40 7.68
CA ALA A 38 17.46 -12.36 6.82
C ALA A 38 18.89 -12.70 6.35
N ASP A 39 19.71 -13.32 7.21
CA ASP A 39 21.07 -13.73 6.84
C ASP A 39 21.06 -14.88 5.83
N ASP A 40 20.16 -15.85 5.98
CA ASP A 40 19.97 -16.91 4.98
C ASP A 40 19.50 -16.33 3.65
N ALA A 41 18.56 -15.38 3.65
CA ALA A 41 18.10 -14.70 2.45
C ALA A 41 19.25 -13.92 1.77
N ARG A 42 20.05 -13.17 2.54
CA ARG A 42 21.24 -12.46 2.03
C ARG A 42 22.24 -13.43 1.40
N LYS A 43 22.53 -14.55 2.06
CA LYS A 43 23.47 -15.57 1.57
C LYS A 43 22.96 -16.28 0.32
N ARG A 44 21.69 -16.67 0.29
CA ARG A 44 21.08 -17.46 -0.80
C ARG A 44 20.73 -16.62 -2.01
N PHE A 45 20.23 -15.40 -1.82
CA PHE A 45 19.59 -14.61 -2.87
C PHE A 45 20.28 -13.28 -3.15
N GLY A 46 21.27 -12.86 -2.35
CA GLY A 46 21.87 -11.53 -2.47
C GLY A 46 22.53 -11.25 -3.82
N ALA A 47 23.11 -12.25 -4.48
CA ALA A 47 23.67 -12.08 -5.83
C ALA A 47 22.57 -11.84 -6.87
N ASP A 48 21.53 -12.68 -6.89
CA ASP A 48 20.38 -12.52 -7.79
C ASP A 48 19.66 -11.18 -7.55
N LEU A 49 19.51 -10.74 -6.30
CA LEU A 49 18.88 -9.46 -5.97
C LEU A 49 19.72 -8.26 -6.45
N ARG A 50 21.06 -8.32 -6.38
CA ARG A 50 21.94 -7.29 -6.96
C ARG A 50 21.86 -7.26 -8.48
N GLU A 51 21.72 -8.41 -9.13
CA GLU A 51 21.51 -8.49 -10.57
C GLU A 51 20.16 -7.89 -10.97
N ILE A 52 19.10 -8.13 -10.21
CA ILE A 52 17.80 -7.46 -10.43
C ILE A 52 17.97 -5.94 -10.41
N VAL A 53 18.67 -5.38 -9.41
CA VAL A 53 18.94 -3.94 -9.33
C VAL A 53 19.73 -3.44 -10.55
N THR A 54 20.77 -4.18 -10.95
CA THR A 54 21.59 -3.84 -12.13
C THR A 54 20.75 -3.82 -13.42
N LEU A 55 19.87 -4.80 -13.60
CA LEU A 55 18.97 -4.88 -14.75
C LEU A 55 17.96 -3.72 -14.76
N ARG A 56 17.38 -3.37 -13.61
CA ARG A 56 16.44 -2.23 -13.50
C ARG A 56 17.12 -0.89 -13.79
N ASN A 57 18.36 -0.70 -13.35
CA ASN A 57 19.13 0.51 -13.64
C ASN A 57 19.42 0.71 -15.14
N ALA A 58 19.34 -0.35 -15.95
CA ALA A 58 19.58 -0.27 -17.39
C ALA A 58 18.43 0.38 -18.18
N HIS A 59 17.25 0.60 -17.58
CA HIS A 59 16.09 1.28 -18.18
C HIS A 59 15.75 0.82 -19.60
N ARG A 60 15.77 -0.50 -19.81
CA ARG A 60 15.50 -1.12 -21.10
C ARG A 60 14.37 -2.13 -20.91
N PRO A 61 13.33 -2.14 -21.77
CA PRO A 61 12.22 -3.08 -21.62
C PRO A 61 12.66 -4.55 -21.48
N ALA A 62 13.65 -4.96 -22.30
CA ALA A 62 14.22 -6.31 -22.22
C ALA A 62 14.99 -6.59 -20.91
N ALA A 63 15.55 -5.56 -20.26
CA ALA A 63 16.18 -5.70 -18.96
C ALA A 63 15.13 -5.79 -17.85
N ASP A 64 14.04 -5.03 -17.94
CA ASP A 64 12.91 -5.09 -16.99
C ASP A 64 12.23 -6.46 -17.01
N GLU A 65 12.00 -7.03 -18.19
CA GLU A 65 11.47 -8.40 -18.34
C GLU A 65 12.39 -9.44 -17.68
N LYS A 66 13.72 -9.31 -17.88
CA LYS A 66 14.71 -10.18 -17.25
C LYS A 66 14.73 -10.00 -15.73
N ALA A 67 14.67 -8.77 -15.24
CA ALA A 67 14.62 -8.45 -13.83
C ALA A 67 13.39 -9.08 -13.16
N GLU A 68 12.22 -8.97 -13.79
CA GLU A 68 10.98 -9.57 -13.28
C GLU A 68 11.01 -11.10 -13.33
N ALA A 69 11.55 -11.70 -14.39
CA ALA A 69 11.73 -13.16 -14.46
C ALA A 69 12.67 -13.67 -13.36
N LEU A 70 13.75 -12.92 -13.08
CA LEU A 70 14.71 -13.21 -12.02
C LEU A 70 14.06 -13.05 -10.63
N ARG A 71 13.31 -11.96 -10.39
CA ARG A 71 12.55 -11.75 -9.15
C ARG A 71 11.61 -12.93 -8.85
N ARG A 72 10.82 -13.36 -9.83
CA ARG A 72 9.92 -14.52 -9.69
C ARG A 72 10.67 -15.81 -9.42
N ARG A 73 11.88 -15.98 -9.98
CA ARG A 73 12.72 -17.15 -9.70
C ARG A 73 13.18 -17.17 -8.25
N VAL A 74 13.65 -16.03 -7.74
CA VAL A 74 14.07 -15.86 -6.33
C VAL A 74 12.91 -16.14 -5.39
N GLU A 75 11.74 -15.54 -5.64
CA GLU A 75 10.53 -15.75 -4.84
C GLU A 75 10.11 -17.22 -4.80
N ARG A 76 10.03 -17.90 -5.97
CA ARG A 76 9.76 -19.36 -6.02
C ARG A 76 10.79 -20.19 -5.28
N ALA A 77 12.06 -19.77 -5.27
CA ALA A 77 13.11 -20.47 -4.52
C ALA A 77 12.98 -20.26 -3.02
N ALA A 78 12.61 -19.06 -2.56
CA ALA A 78 12.27 -18.78 -1.18
C ALA A 78 11.05 -19.61 -0.73
N ALA A 79 10.04 -19.75 -1.59
CA ALA A 79 8.80 -20.50 -1.30
C ALA A 79 9.04 -22.00 -1.09
N ARG A 80 10.14 -22.54 -1.60
CA ARG A 80 10.55 -23.94 -1.40
C ARG A 80 11.34 -24.17 -0.10
N THR A 81 11.54 -23.14 0.72
CA THR A 81 12.22 -23.29 2.01
C THR A 81 11.33 -24.11 2.95
N PRO A 82 11.84 -25.20 3.57
CA PRO A 82 11.05 -26.02 4.48
C PRO A 82 10.42 -25.17 5.60
N GLY A 83 9.13 -25.36 5.85
CA GLY A 83 8.40 -24.60 6.87
C GLY A 83 7.81 -23.27 6.39
N VAL A 84 8.04 -22.84 5.15
CA VAL A 84 7.37 -21.67 4.55
C VAL A 84 6.04 -22.08 3.92
N ALA A 85 4.94 -21.40 4.28
CA ALA A 85 3.62 -21.58 3.67
C ALA A 85 3.30 -20.52 2.60
N PHE A 86 3.87 -19.32 2.74
CA PHE A 86 3.73 -18.23 1.77
C PHE A 86 4.99 -17.37 1.78
N VAL A 87 5.36 -16.85 0.61
CA VAL A 87 6.35 -15.79 0.49
C VAL A 87 6.02 -14.88 -0.68
N GLU A 88 6.20 -13.58 -0.50
CA GLU A 88 6.27 -12.59 -1.57
C GLU A 88 7.59 -11.82 -1.48
N LEU A 89 8.22 -11.58 -2.63
CA LEU A 89 9.40 -10.72 -2.71
C LEU A 89 8.97 -9.33 -3.19
N HIS A 90 9.00 -8.37 -2.27
CA HIS A 90 8.76 -6.96 -2.54
C HIS A 90 10.08 -6.21 -2.73
N LEU A 91 10.14 -5.37 -3.77
CA LEU A 91 11.27 -4.48 -4.04
C LEU A 91 10.78 -3.03 -4.00
N SER A 92 11.16 -2.28 -2.97
CA SER A 92 10.80 -0.87 -2.84
C SER A 92 11.99 0.02 -3.19
N GLU A 93 11.73 1.06 -3.98
CA GLU A 93 12.70 2.11 -4.30
C GLU A 93 12.51 3.32 -3.40
N TYR A 94 13.62 3.90 -2.97
CA TYR A 94 13.64 5.11 -2.16
C TYR A 94 14.60 6.12 -2.77
N PHE A 95 14.10 7.34 -2.98
CA PHE A 95 14.86 8.44 -3.56
C PHE A 95 15.03 9.54 -2.50
N THR A 96 16.27 9.92 -2.27
CA THR A 96 16.62 11.11 -1.49
C THR A 96 17.43 12.06 -2.37
N SER A 97 17.76 13.25 -1.86
CA SER A 97 18.61 14.20 -2.58
C SER A 97 20.02 13.67 -2.88
N VAL A 98 20.46 12.60 -2.21
CA VAL A 98 21.83 12.08 -2.28
C VAL A 98 21.92 10.57 -2.54
N ASP A 99 20.80 9.84 -2.51
CA ASP A 99 20.79 8.38 -2.59
C ASP A 99 19.56 7.87 -3.35
N HIS A 100 19.78 6.84 -4.16
CA HIS A 100 18.75 6.00 -4.76
C HIS A 100 18.97 4.58 -4.27
N ALA A 101 18.10 4.13 -3.38
CA ALA A 101 18.22 2.84 -2.71
C ALA A 101 17.07 1.91 -3.10
N ILE A 102 17.38 0.63 -3.28
CA ILE A 102 16.40 -0.46 -3.37
C ILE A 102 16.51 -1.30 -2.12
N TYR A 103 15.35 -1.63 -1.54
CA TYR A 103 15.22 -2.55 -0.42
C TYR A 103 14.48 -3.79 -0.92
N ALA A 104 15.02 -4.97 -0.61
CA ALA A 104 14.35 -6.24 -0.87
C ALA A 104 13.75 -6.76 0.43
N VAL A 105 12.45 -7.02 0.44
CA VAL A 105 11.75 -7.55 1.61
C VAL A 105 11.09 -8.86 1.22
N PHE A 106 11.41 -9.93 1.95
CA PHE A 106 10.67 -11.18 1.89
C PHE A 106 9.55 -11.14 2.92
N ASP A 107 8.32 -11.05 2.42
CA ASP A 107 7.09 -11.14 3.18
C ASP A 107 6.71 -12.60 3.37
N VAL A 108 7.01 -13.18 4.54
CA VAL A 108 6.89 -14.62 4.77
C VAL A 108 5.77 -14.93 5.76
N VAL A 109 5.05 -16.02 5.49
CA VAL A 109 4.22 -16.71 6.47
C VAL A 109 4.73 -18.14 6.60
N ASP A 110 5.21 -18.47 7.79
CA ASP A 110 5.60 -19.84 8.13
C ASP A 110 4.37 -20.73 8.23
N ALA A 111 4.53 -22.03 8.02
CA ALA A 111 3.46 -23.01 8.15
C ALA A 111 2.84 -23.04 9.55
N ALA A 112 3.63 -22.75 10.59
CA ALA A 112 3.15 -22.63 11.96
C ALA A 112 2.31 -21.35 12.21
N ASP A 113 2.40 -20.35 11.33
CA ASP A 113 1.69 -19.07 11.38
C ASP A 113 0.67 -18.93 10.24
N SER A 114 0.24 -20.05 9.64
CA SER A 114 -0.65 -20.07 8.47
C SER A 114 -2.02 -19.43 8.71
N SER A 115 -2.39 -19.19 9.97
CA SER A 115 -3.61 -18.46 10.32
C SER A 115 -3.67 -17.05 9.76
N ARG A 116 -2.52 -16.43 9.44
CA ARG A 116 -2.42 -15.14 8.74
C ARG A 116 -2.91 -15.18 7.29
N LEU A 117 -3.02 -16.38 6.71
CA LEU A 117 -3.55 -16.61 5.36
C LEU A 117 -5.05 -16.94 5.37
N SER A 118 -5.71 -16.91 6.53
CA SER A 118 -7.14 -17.16 6.68
C SER A 118 -7.98 -15.97 6.20
N PHE A 119 -8.10 -15.83 4.87
CA PHE A 119 -9.00 -14.90 4.20
C PHE A 119 -10.31 -15.58 3.81
N ALA A 120 -11.29 -14.78 3.38
CA ALA A 120 -12.47 -15.29 2.72
C ALA A 120 -12.08 -16.08 1.46
N PRO A 121 -12.86 -17.10 1.05
CA PRO A 121 -12.60 -17.82 -0.19
C PRO A 121 -12.59 -16.87 -1.39
N ALA A 122 -11.67 -17.10 -2.34
CA ALA A 122 -11.63 -16.33 -3.56
C ALA A 122 -12.94 -16.50 -4.35
N PRO A 123 -13.65 -15.41 -4.67
CA PRO A 123 -14.87 -15.49 -5.45
C PRO A 123 -14.58 -15.88 -6.91
N LYS A 124 -15.60 -16.36 -7.62
CA LYS A 124 -15.46 -16.97 -8.97
C LYS A 124 -16.38 -16.40 -10.03
N ALA A 125 -17.35 -15.54 -9.67
CA ALA A 125 -18.29 -15.02 -10.65
C ALA A 125 -17.61 -13.99 -11.56
N ARG A 126 -18.21 -13.74 -12.71
CA ARG A 126 -17.83 -12.60 -13.57
C ARG A 126 -19.05 -11.70 -13.66
N ILE A 127 -18.96 -10.51 -13.07
CA ILE A 127 -20.08 -9.58 -12.95
C ILE A 127 -19.81 -8.43 -13.92
N PRO A 128 -20.75 -8.03 -14.78
CA PRO A 128 -20.53 -6.90 -15.69
C PRO A 128 -20.28 -5.60 -14.91
N ASP A 129 -19.61 -4.64 -15.54
CA ASP A 129 -19.42 -3.29 -14.99
C ASP A 129 -20.75 -2.53 -15.03
N PRO A 130 -21.39 -2.22 -13.87
CA PRO A 130 -22.69 -1.57 -13.85
C PRO A 130 -22.59 -0.15 -14.39
N ASP A 131 -23.26 0.13 -15.51
CA ASP A 131 -23.25 1.42 -16.21
C ASP A 131 -21.85 1.97 -16.53
N GLY A 132 -20.84 1.09 -16.65
CA GLY A 132 -19.46 1.50 -16.91
C GLY A 132 -18.81 2.30 -15.76
N LEU A 133 -19.29 2.12 -14.52
CA LEU A 133 -18.78 2.85 -13.35
C LEU A 133 -17.35 2.49 -13.01
N LEU A 134 -16.92 1.24 -13.18
CA LEU A 134 -15.54 0.83 -12.91
C LEU A 134 -14.58 1.33 -13.98
N ALA A 135 -14.98 1.31 -15.25
CA ALA A 135 -14.23 1.94 -16.34
C ALA A 135 -14.10 3.46 -16.11
N ALA A 136 -15.15 4.12 -15.62
CA ALA A 136 -15.09 5.52 -15.23
C ALA A 136 -14.15 5.77 -14.05
N TRP A 137 -14.16 4.90 -13.02
CA TRP A 137 -13.22 4.95 -11.90
C TRP A 137 -11.76 4.86 -12.38
N LYS A 138 -11.46 3.89 -13.25
CA LYS A 138 -10.12 3.74 -13.84
C LYS A 138 -9.68 5.00 -14.59
N SER A 139 -10.56 5.54 -15.46
CA SER A 139 -10.27 6.76 -16.23
C SER A 139 -10.01 7.97 -15.32
N TYR A 140 -10.74 8.07 -14.21
CA TYR A 140 -10.54 9.10 -13.19
C TYR A 140 -9.17 8.99 -12.50
N VAL A 141 -8.75 7.78 -12.13
CA VAL A 141 -7.42 7.55 -11.55
C VAL A 141 -6.32 7.92 -12.55
N GLU A 142 -6.41 7.43 -13.78
CA GLU A 142 -5.44 7.70 -14.85
C GLU A 142 -5.32 9.20 -15.18
N LEU A 143 -6.45 9.91 -15.24
CA LEU A 143 -6.48 11.35 -15.46
C LEU A 143 -5.79 12.11 -14.32
N GLY A 144 -6.15 11.82 -13.08
CA GLY A 144 -5.55 12.50 -11.93
C GLY A 144 -4.06 12.22 -11.78
N GLU A 145 -3.61 11.00 -12.07
CA GLU A 145 -2.18 10.68 -12.14
C GLU A 145 -1.46 11.48 -13.23
N ALA A 146 -2.06 11.61 -14.41
CA ALA A 146 -1.48 12.39 -15.50
C ALA A 146 -1.39 13.88 -15.15
N LEU A 147 -2.40 14.43 -14.49
CA LEU A 147 -2.39 15.81 -13.99
C LEU A 147 -1.34 16.01 -12.89
N SER A 148 -1.25 15.06 -11.94
CA SER A 148 -0.28 15.10 -10.84
C SER A 148 1.16 15.11 -11.36
N ARG A 149 1.48 14.22 -12.32
CA ARG A 149 2.81 14.19 -12.96
C ARG A 149 3.19 15.48 -13.68
N ARG A 150 2.19 16.28 -14.10
CA ARG A 150 2.40 17.58 -14.76
C ARG A 150 2.37 18.76 -13.78
N GLY A 151 2.22 18.52 -12.48
CA GLY A 151 2.07 19.59 -11.47
C GLY A 151 0.77 20.39 -11.64
N GLN A 152 -0.25 19.79 -12.27
CA GLN A 152 -1.53 20.43 -12.55
C GLN A 152 -2.63 20.05 -11.55
N MET A 153 -2.24 19.45 -10.42
CA MET A 153 -3.16 19.11 -9.33
C MET A 153 -3.00 20.10 -8.17
N PRO A 154 -4.11 20.47 -7.50
CA PRO A 154 -4.02 21.16 -6.22
C PRO A 154 -3.17 20.36 -5.23
N VAL A 155 -2.42 21.07 -4.37
CA VAL A 155 -1.63 20.44 -3.29
C VAL A 155 -2.53 20.06 -2.12
N ASP A 156 -3.61 20.83 -1.90
CA ASP A 156 -4.58 20.58 -0.85
C ASP A 156 -5.53 19.45 -1.21
N ARG A 157 -6.09 18.78 -0.17
CA ARG A 157 -7.12 17.76 -0.35
C ARG A 157 -8.32 18.38 -1.08
N PRO A 158 -8.80 17.76 -2.17
CA PRO A 158 -9.98 18.26 -2.87
C PRO A 158 -11.23 18.16 -2.00
N VAL A 159 -12.23 19.00 -2.29
CA VAL A 159 -13.57 18.82 -1.72
C VAL A 159 -14.14 17.50 -2.22
N CYS A 160 -14.21 16.51 -1.32
CA CYS A 160 -14.68 15.18 -1.64
C CYS A 160 -16.19 15.07 -1.34
N PRO A 161 -17.05 14.74 -2.32
CA PRO A 161 -18.47 14.52 -2.06
C PRO A 161 -18.78 13.14 -1.47
N GLY A 162 -17.79 12.26 -1.38
CA GLY A 162 -17.87 10.95 -0.72
C GLY A 162 -16.98 10.86 0.51
N PHE A 163 -16.71 9.63 0.95
CA PHE A 163 -15.80 9.32 2.05
C PHE A 163 -14.35 9.07 1.60
N TYR A 164 -14.10 8.95 0.30
CA TYR A 164 -12.76 8.85 -0.27
C TYR A 164 -12.70 9.44 -1.68
N CYS A 165 -11.78 10.38 -1.86
CA CYS A 165 -11.46 10.96 -3.17
C CYS A 165 -9.94 11.07 -3.33
N LEU A 166 -9.40 10.40 -4.34
CA LEU A 166 -7.98 10.50 -4.67
C LEU A 166 -7.58 11.84 -5.29
N TRP A 167 -8.46 12.41 -6.13
CA TRP A 167 -8.20 13.56 -6.99
C TRP A 167 -9.42 14.50 -7.02
N GLY A 168 -9.25 15.76 -7.42
CA GLY A 168 -10.36 16.71 -7.62
C GLY A 168 -9.87 18.11 -7.98
N GLY A 169 -10.80 19.06 -8.12
CA GLY A 169 -10.47 20.46 -8.37
C GLY A 169 -10.25 20.81 -9.83
N THR A 170 -10.68 19.94 -10.75
CA THR A 170 -10.80 20.24 -12.18
C THR A 170 -12.20 19.86 -12.66
N PRO A 171 -12.76 20.55 -13.67
CA PRO A 171 -14.10 20.24 -14.17
C PRO A 171 -14.30 18.77 -14.55
N GLU A 172 -13.28 18.13 -15.12
CA GLU A 172 -13.32 16.72 -15.54
C GLU A 172 -13.35 15.75 -14.35
N LEU A 173 -12.52 15.99 -13.33
CA LEU A 173 -12.52 15.18 -12.11
C LEU A 173 -13.81 15.40 -11.30
N ASP A 174 -14.31 16.63 -11.25
CA ASP A 174 -15.56 16.96 -10.57
C ASP A 174 -16.79 16.34 -11.27
N ALA A 175 -16.77 16.27 -12.61
CA ALA A 175 -17.78 15.54 -13.36
C ALA A 175 -17.74 14.03 -13.07
N ALA A 176 -16.54 13.45 -12.91
CA ALA A 176 -16.39 12.05 -12.49
C ALA A 176 -16.98 11.83 -11.08
N HIS A 177 -16.72 12.74 -10.14
CA HIS A 177 -17.31 12.71 -8.80
C HIS A 177 -18.84 12.66 -8.83
N GLN A 178 -19.48 13.52 -9.63
CA GLN A 178 -20.94 13.52 -9.77
C GLN A 178 -21.48 12.20 -10.32
N ARG A 179 -20.76 11.60 -11.26
CA ARG A 179 -21.08 10.27 -11.79
C ARG A 179 -20.98 9.20 -10.69
N PHE A 180 -19.94 9.23 -9.85
CA PHE A 180 -19.77 8.27 -8.76
C PHE A 180 -20.83 8.43 -7.68
N VAL A 181 -21.17 9.65 -7.26
CA VAL A 181 -22.28 9.90 -6.30
C VAL A 181 -23.59 9.31 -6.83
N THR A 182 -23.93 9.62 -8.08
CA THR A 182 -25.17 9.12 -8.70
C THR A 182 -25.14 7.60 -8.87
N GLY A 183 -24.01 7.06 -9.33
CA GLY A 183 -23.82 5.63 -9.59
C GLY A 183 -23.85 4.80 -8.30
N ALA A 184 -23.17 5.24 -7.25
CA ALA A 184 -23.08 4.53 -5.98
C ALA A 184 -24.45 4.35 -5.31
N GLU A 185 -25.36 5.32 -5.48
CA GLU A 185 -26.74 5.22 -5.00
C GLU A 185 -27.60 4.35 -5.93
N LYS A 186 -27.63 4.64 -7.23
CA LYS A 186 -28.49 3.91 -8.20
C LYS A 186 -28.10 2.44 -8.39
N ARG A 187 -26.82 2.12 -8.26
CA ARG A 187 -26.23 0.80 -8.56
C ARG A 187 -25.65 0.11 -7.33
N SER A 188 -26.04 0.54 -6.12
CA SER A 188 -25.50 0.03 -4.85
C SER A 188 -25.50 -1.50 -4.78
N GLU A 189 -26.63 -2.15 -5.10
CA GLU A 189 -26.75 -3.60 -4.97
C GLU A 189 -25.88 -4.36 -6.00
N GLU A 190 -25.79 -3.85 -7.23
CA GLU A 190 -24.93 -4.43 -8.27
C GLU A 190 -23.44 -4.28 -7.91
N LEU A 191 -23.03 -3.12 -7.39
CA LEU A 191 -21.68 -2.86 -6.91
C LEU A 191 -21.32 -3.73 -5.69
N ARG A 192 -22.26 -3.95 -4.74
CA ARG A 192 -22.04 -4.85 -3.60
C ARG A 192 -21.93 -6.31 -4.02
N ARG A 193 -22.72 -6.73 -5.01
CA ARG A 193 -22.58 -8.05 -5.61
C ARG A 193 -21.23 -8.19 -6.29
N LEU A 194 -20.78 -7.16 -7.00
CA LEU A 194 -19.46 -7.12 -7.61
C LEU A 194 -18.37 -7.28 -6.54
N LEU A 195 -18.40 -6.45 -5.49
CA LEU A 195 -17.47 -6.47 -4.37
C LEU A 195 -17.41 -7.81 -3.62
N SER A 196 -18.47 -8.61 -3.61
CA SER A 196 -18.49 -9.89 -2.88
C SER A 196 -18.23 -11.13 -3.76
N ALA A 197 -18.49 -11.04 -5.07
CA ALA A 197 -18.56 -12.24 -5.91
C ALA A 197 -17.79 -12.18 -7.24
N ASP A 198 -17.30 -11.01 -7.70
CA ASP A 198 -16.50 -10.95 -8.92
C ASP A 198 -15.11 -11.55 -8.68
N ALA A 199 -14.63 -12.42 -9.57
CA ALA A 199 -13.33 -13.07 -9.46
C ALA A 199 -12.15 -12.09 -9.52
N ASP A 200 -12.33 -10.94 -10.18
CA ASP A 200 -11.28 -9.94 -10.36
C ASP A 200 -11.20 -8.99 -9.15
N GLY A 201 -10.12 -9.11 -8.38
CA GLY A 201 -9.87 -8.24 -7.23
C GLY A 201 -9.70 -6.76 -7.56
N GLU A 202 -9.27 -6.42 -8.78
CA GLU A 202 -9.20 -5.01 -9.21
C GLU A 202 -10.59 -4.40 -9.32
N LYS A 203 -11.52 -5.14 -9.95
CA LYS A 203 -12.91 -4.70 -10.06
C LYS A 203 -13.58 -4.63 -8.70
N ARG A 204 -13.33 -5.59 -7.81
CA ARG A 204 -13.82 -5.53 -6.42
C ARG A 204 -13.32 -4.29 -5.69
N ALA A 205 -12.03 -3.99 -5.78
CA ALA A 205 -11.44 -2.79 -5.18
C ALA A 205 -12.04 -1.49 -5.77
N ALA A 206 -12.19 -1.41 -7.10
CA ALA A 206 -12.84 -0.29 -7.77
C ALA A 206 -14.30 -0.10 -7.34
N ALA A 207 -15.07 -1.20 -7.21
CA ALA A 207 -16.44 -1.14 -6.70
C ALA A 207 -16.49 -0.62 -5.26
N LEU A 208 -15.56 -1.00 -4.40
CA LEU A 208 -15.47 -0.46 -3.04
C LEU A 208 -15.19 1.04 -3.04
N PHE A 209 -14.28 1.52 -3.90
CA PHE A 209 -14.03 2.96 -4.04
C PHE A 209 -15.28 3.72 -4.53
N VAL A 210 -15.98 3.21 -5.55
CA VAL A 210 -17.24 3.83 -6.01
C VAL A 210 -18.30 3.81 -4.90
N LEU A 211 -18.45 2.71 -4.17
CA LEU A 211 -19.39 2.61 -3.03
C LEU A 211 -19.05 3.58 -1.89
N SER A 212 -17.81 4.09 -1.80
CA SER A 212 -17.45 5.11 -0.82
C SER A 212 -18.06 6.49 -1.10
N TYR A 213 -18.66 6.71 -2.28
CA TYR A 213 -19.43 7.92 -2.61
C TYR A 213 -20.88 7.89 -2.10
N GLN A 214 -21.29 6.82 -1.40
CA GLN A 214 -22.56 6.79 -0.69
C GLN A 214 -22.57 7.81 0.45
N ARG A 215 -23.76 8.35 0.79
CA ARG A 215 -23.88 9.40 1.83
C ARG A 215 -23.75 8.89 3.27
N ALA A 216 -23.96 7.60 3.49
CA ALA A 216 -24.05 7.02 4.84
C ALA A 216 -22.72 6.41 5.28
N GLY A 217 -21.97 7.13 6.12
CA GLY A 217 -20.65 6.71 6.60
C GLY A 217 -20.65 5.32 7.24
N GLU A 218 -21.66 5.01 8.07
CA GLU A 218 -21.81 3.68 8.67
C GLU A 218 -21.96 2.54 7.65
N LYS A 219 -22.56 2.82 6.48
CA LYS A 219 -22.65 1.82 5.40
C LYS A 219 -21.28 1.61 4.76
N VAL A 220 -20.53 2.70 4.54
CA VAL A 220 -19.19 2.64 3.95
C VAL A 220 -18.21 1.93 4.89
N THR A 221 -18.23 2.22 6.18
CA THR A 221 -17.34 1.54 7.16
C THR A 221 -17.67 0.05 7.28
N ARG A 222 -18.95 -0.32 7.21
CA ARG A 222 -19.37 -1.74 7.17
C ARG A 222 -18.82 -2.47 5.94
N LEU A 223 -18.95 -1.87 4.76
CA LEU A 223 -18.40 -2.43 3.52
C LEU A 223 -16.88 -2.58 3.60
N CYS A 224 -16.18 -1.58 4.12
CA CYS A 224 -14.73 -1.66 4.31
C CYS A 224 -14.36 -2.78 5.28
N ARG A 225 -15.07 -2.92 6.40
CA ARG A 225 -14.82 -3.99 7.39
C ARG A 225 -14.95 -5.38 6.78
N GLU A 226 -15.97 -5.62 5.96
CA GLU A 226 -16.14 -6.88 5.24
C GLU A 226 -14.98 -7.11 4.25
N ALA A 227 -14.63 -6.07 3.49
CA ALA A 227 -13.53 -6.08 2.52
C ALA A 227 -12.13 -6.31 3.15
N LEU A 228 -11.93 -6.01 4.44
CA LEU A 228 -10.66 -6.34 5.13
C LEU A 228 -10.38 -7.84 5.20
N SER A 229 -11.38 -8.69 4.97
CA SER A 229 -11.22 -10.15 4.95
C SER A 229 -11.13 -10.73 3.53
N ASP A 230 -11.15 -9.89 2.49
CA ASP A 230 -11.10 -10.33 1.09
C ASP A 230 -9.80 -11.11 0.78
N ALA A 231 -9.91 -12.12 -0.08
CA ALA A 231 -8.79 -12.94 -0.54
C ALA A 231 -7.69 -12.10 -1.23
N ASP A 232 -8.09 -11.04 -1.95
CA ASP A 232 -7.21 -10.18 -2.72
C ASP A 232 -6.76 -8.98 -1.89
N SER A 233 -5.44 -8.78 -1.82
CA SER A 233 -4.81 -7.72 -1.05
C SER A 233 -5.15 -6.32 -1.55
N ARG A 234 -5.51 -6.15 -2.82
CA ARG A 234 -5.93 -4.85 -3.38
C ARG A 234 -7.25 -4.40 -2.77
N VAL A 235 -8.17 -5.32 -2.52
CA VAL A 235 -9.47 -5.04 -1.88
C VAL A 235 -9.26 -4.69 -0.41
N ARG A 236 -8.45 -5.46 0.31
CA ARG A 236 -8.08 -5.15 1.71
C ARG A 236 -7.38 -3.78 1.82
N GLY A 237 -6.46 -3.51 0.89
CA GLY A 237 -5.75 -2.23 0.79
C GLY A 237 -6.69 -1.06 0.50
N ALA A 238 -7.66 -1.21 -0.40
CA ALA A 238 -8.68 -0.21 -0.69
C ALA A 238 -9.54 0.10 0.54
N ALA A 239 -9.97 -0.93 1.27
CA ALA A 239 -10.71 -0.76 2.53
C ALA A 239 -9.94 0.07 3.56
N LEU A 240 -8.66 -0.26 3.79
CA LEU A 240 -7.81 0.51 4.70
C LEU A 240 -7.60 1.96 4.23
N GLN A 241 -7.46 2.16 2.92
CA GLN A 241 -7.28 3.49 2.33
C GLN A 241 -8.52 4.38 2.56
N ILE A 242 -9.72 3.84 2.33
CA ILE A 242 -10.98 4.55 2.57
C ILE A 242 -11.16 4.84 4.06
N LEU A 243 -10.94 3.85 4.92
CA LEU A 243 -11.04 4.03 6.37
C LEU A 243 -10.04 5.08 6.88
N ALA A 244 -8.82 5.14 6.34
CA ALA A 244 -7.85 6.18 6.67
C ALA A 244 -8.36 7.58 6.30
N ASP A 245 -9.00 7.75 5.14
CA ASP A 245 -9.56 9.05 4.74
C ASP A 245 -10.76 9.44 5.61
N ILE A 246 -11.60 8.48 5.99
CA ILE A 246 -12.69 8.67 6.98
C ILE A 246 -12.13 9.18 8.30
N VAL A 247 -11.12 8.51 8.87
CA VAL A 247 -10.52 8.92 10.15
C VAL A 247 -9.96 10.34 10.08
N ASN A 248 -9.36 10.71 8.95
CA ASN A 248 -8.74 12.02 8.80
C ASN A 248 -9.77 13.14 8.58
N ASN A 249 -10.85 12.89 7.85
CA ASN A 249 -11.71 13.95 7.31
C ASN A 249 -13.18 13.87 7.74
N HIS A 250 -13.63 12.76 8.34
CA HIS A 250 -15.02 12.51 8.73
C HIS A 250 -15.07 12.10 10.20
N LYS A 251 -14.80 13.05 11.10
CA LYS A 251 -14.64 12.82 12.55
C LYS A 251 -15.92 12.34 13.24
N ASP A 252 -17.06 12.52 12.59
CA ASP A 252 -18.38 12.06 12.99
C ASP A 252 -18.62 10.56 12.74
N VAL A 253 -17.74 9.91 11.96
CA VAL A 253 -17.85 8.48 11.63
C VAL A 253 -16.91 7.66 12.51
N GLU A 254 -17.50 6.77 13.30
CA GLU A 254 -16.75 5.86 14.15
C GLU A 254 -16.15 4.67 13.37
N ILE A 255 -14.92 4.29 13.73
CA ILE A 255 -14.20 3.16 13.14
C ILE A 255 -13.97 2.06 14.17
N ASP A 256 -14.38 0.85 13.82
CA ASP A 256 -14.00 -0.35 14.54
C ASP A 256 -12.53 -0.69 14.25
N LEU A 257 -11.69 -0.55 15.28
CA LEU A 257 -10.25 -0.73 15.18
C LEU A 257 -9.83 -2.21 15.18
N ASP A 258 -10.64 -3.13 15.71
CA ASP A 258 -10.22 -4.52 15.90
C ASP A 258 -9.93 -5.25 14.57
N PRO A 259 -10.73 -5.10 13.51
CA PRO A 259 -10.41 -5.62 12.18
C PRO A 259 -9.14 -5.02 11.57
N VAL A 260 -8.88 -3.74 11.82
CA VAL A 260 -7.68 -3.04 11.32
C VAL A 260 -6.42 -3.56 12.02
N LEU A 261 -6.46 -3.77 13.34
CA LEU A 261 -5.34 -4.33 14.09
C LEU A 261 -4.93 -5.72 13.59
N ARG A 262 -5.87 -6.53 13.11
CA ARG A 262 -5.57 -7.83 12.48
C ARG A 262 -4.87 -7.72 11.12
N ARG A 263 -4.85 -6.55 10.48
CA ARG A 263 -4.15 -6.30 9.21
C ARG A 263 -2.71 -5.85 9.40
N LEU A 264 -2.26 -5.59 10.64
CA LEU A 264 -0.83 -5.48 10.92
C LEU A 264 -0.07 -6.80 10.69
N ASP A 265 -0.79 -7.92 10.66
CA ASP A 265 -0.23 -9.24 10.34
C ASP A 265 -0.54 -9.69 8.92
N ASP A 266 -1.01 -8.77 8.05
CA ASP A 266 -1.22 -9.12 6.65
C ASP A 266 0.09 -9.66 6.04
N PRO A 267 0.04 -10.71 5.22
CA PRO A 267 1.22 -11.22 4.54
C PRO A 267 1.92 -10.12 3.73
N LEU A 268 1.20 -9.13 3.20
CA LEU A 268 1.80 -8.13 2.30
C LEU A 268 2.13 -6.81 2.99
N ALA A 269 3.36 -6.31 2.79
CA ALA A 269 3.81 -5.03 3.33
C ALA A 269 2.87 -3.86 2.98
N GLY A 270 2.38 -3.80 1.74
CA GLY A 270 1.51 -2.71 1.29
C GLY A 270 0.14 -2.65 1.99
N VAL A 271 -0.34 -3.76 2.58
CA VAL A 271 -1.55 -3.78 3.40
C VAL A 271 -1.20 -3.39 4.85
N ARG A 272 -0.10 -3.92 5.39
CA ARG A 272 0.39 -3.54 6.74
C ARG A 272 0.68 -2.05 6.84
N GLY A 273 1.34 -1.46 5.85
CA GLY A 273 1.65 -0.04 5.77
C GLY A 273 0.40 0.84 5.84
N LYS A 274 -0.64 0.49 5.08
CA LYS A 274 -1.94 1.20 5.14
C LYS A 274 -2.64 1.04 6.49
N ALA A 275 -2.57 -0.15 7.10
CA ALA A 275 -3.14 -0.37 8.44
C ALA A 275 -2.44 0.50 9.47
N MET A 276 -1.11 0.57 9.43
CA MET A 276 -0.34 1.46 10.29
C MET A 276 -0.65 2.94 10.02
N GLY A 277 -0.75 3.36 8.76
CA GLY A 277 -1.06 4.75 8.39
C GLY A 277 -2.42 5.20 8.91
N LEU A 278 -3.43 4.33 8.85
CA LEU A 278 -4.74 4.56 9.46
C LEU A 278 -4.66 4.71 10.99
N MET A 279 -3.79 3.94 11.64
CA MET A 279 -3.65 3.97 13.10
C MET A 279 -3.00 5.25 13.64
N VAL A 280 -2.15 5.93 12.87
CA VAL A 280 -1.46 7.15 13.31
C VAL A 280 -2.42 8.22 13.87
N PRO A 281 -3.41 8.71 13.10
CA PRO A 281 -4.37 9.70 13.61
C PRO A 281 -5.30 9.16 14.71
N LEU A 282 -5.38 7.84 14.92
CA LEU A 282 -6.16 7.24 16.00
C LEU A 282 -5.36 7.09 17.30
N ALA A 283 -4.02 7.04 17.23
CA ALA A 283 -3.17 6.80 18.40
C ALA A 283 -3.25 7.93 19.43
N GLU A 284 -3.63 9.14 19.01
CA GLU A 284 -3.84 10.30 19.90
C GLU A 284 -5.08 10.15 20.79
N LYS A 285 -6.07 9.35 20.36
CA LYS A 285 -7.30 9.13 21.10
C LYS A 285 -7.09 8.04 22.17
N THR A 286 -7.23 8.39 23.45
CA THR A 286 -6.98 7.48 24.59
C THR A 286 -7.71 6.13 24.49
N ALA A 287 -8.96 6.10 24.04
CA ALA A 287 -9.72 4.86 23.89
C ALA A 287 -9.12 3.92 22.84
N HIS A 288 -8.69 4.45 21.69
CA HIS A 288 -8.07 3.66 20.63
C HIS A 288 -6.64 3.23 21.01
N ARG A 289 -5.86 4.14 21.62
CA ARG A 289 -4.51 3.84 22.09
C ARG A 289 -4.42 2.60 22.96
N LYS A 290 -5.34 2.42 23.92
CA LYS A 290 -5.38 1.22 24.77
C LYS A 290 -5.60 -0.07 23.96
N LYS A 291 -6.48 -0.04 22.95
CA LYS A 291 -6.69 -1.19 22.05
C LYS A 291 -5.43 -1.54 21.25
N MET A 292 -4.65 -0.52 20.87
CA MET A 292 -3.40 -0.69 20.12
C MET A 292 -2.26 -1.34 20.92
N PHE A 293 -2.34 -1.45 22.24
CA PHE A 293 -1.30 -2.15 23.01
C PHE A 293 -1.12 -3.61 22.59
N SER A 294 -2.20 -4.26 22.14
CA SER A 294 -2.15 -5.60 21.54
C SER A 294 -1.33 -5.67 20.24
N ALA A 295 -1.05 -4.55 19.60
CA ALA A 295 -0.20 -4.46 18.41
C ALA A 295 1.26 -4.17 18.71
N ALA A 296 1.61 -3.77 19.94
CA ALA A 296 2.96 -3.33 20.27
C ALA A 296 4.07 -4.35 19.90
N PRO A 297 3.94 -5.67 20.18
CA PRO A 297 4.98 -6.62 19.79
C PRO A 297 5.22 -6.69 18.28
N ARG A 298 4.16 -6.51 17.49
CA ARG A 298 4.22 -6.55 16.02
C ARG A 298 4.89 -5.30 15.47
N LEU A 299 4.59 -4.14 16.04
CA LEU A 299 5.24 -2.88 15.70
C LEU A 299 6.72 -2.90 16.09
N ALA A 300 7.07 -3.43 17.26
CA ALA A 300 8.48 -3.59 17.69
C ALA A 300 9.28 -4.48 16.72
N ALA A 301 8.69 -5.57 16.24
CA ALA A 301 9.31 -6.40 15.21
C ALA A 301 9.55 -5.65 13.89
N LEU A 302 8.60 -4.80 13.46
CA LEU A 302 8.73 -4.00 12.24
C LEU A 302 9.79 -2.88 12.36
N VAL A 303 10.01 -2.33 13.57
CA VAL A 303 11.08 -1.34 13.81
C VAL A 303 12.49 -1.89 13.60
N ARG A 304 12.66 -3.21 13.60
CA ARG A 304 13.95 -3.87 13.31
C ARG A 304 14.24 -4.03 11.82
N MET A 305 13.25 -3.83 10.94
CA MET A 305 13.46 -3.92 9.50
C MET A 305 14.35 -2.77 9.00
N GLU A 306 15.17 -2.99 7.98
CA GLU A 306 15.95 -1.93 7.37
C GLU A 306 15.12 -1.08 6.39
N GLN A 307 14.07 -1.65 5.79
CA GLN A 307 13.15 -0.98 4.88
C GLN A 307 12.43 0.21 5.56
N PRO A 308 12.61 1.46 5.06
CA PRO A 308 12.15 2.66 5.74
C PRO A 308 10.63 2.71 5.99
N GLU A 309 9.81 2.34 5.00
CA GLU A 309 8.35 2.46 5.11
C GLU A 309 7.78 1.70 6.32
N SER A 310 8.16 0.42 6.48
CA SER A 310 7.73 -0.39 7.62
C SER A 310 8.34 0.10 8.92
N ARG A 311 9.65 0.40 8.90
CA ARG A 311 10.43 0.75 10.08
C ARG A 311 10.02 2.11 10.67
N ASP A 312 9.87 3.13 9.83
CA ASP A 312 9.65 4.53 10.20
C ASP A 312 8.23 4.66 10.76
N LEU A 313 7.24 4.12 10.06
CA LEU A 313 5.86 4.20 10.48
C LEU A 313 5.58 3.40 11.77
N SER A 314 6.23 2.24 11.93
CA SER A 314 6.13 1.46 13.17
C SER A 314 6.76 2.18 14.37
N PHE A 315 7.90 2.84 14.15
CA PHE A 315 8.56 3.63 15.19
C PHE A 315 7.69 4.82 15.62
N THR A 316 7.14 5.56 14.67
CA THR A 316 6.19 6.65 14.95
C THR A 316 5.00 6.14 15.76
N LEU A 317 4.38 5.02 15.35
CA LEU A 317 3.26 4.44 16.08
C LEU A 317 3.64 4.03 17.49
N LEU A 318 4.76 3.33 17.69
CA LEU A 318 5.24 2.94 19.02
C LEU A 318 5.43 4.16 19.92
N GLY A 319 6.04 5.23 19.42
CA GLY A 319 6.19 6.49 20.16
C GLY A 319 4.83 7.07 20.59
N LEU A 320 3.88 7.17 19.65
CA LEU A 320 2.54 7.70 19.91
C LEU A 320 1.77 6.88 20.95
N ILE A 321 1.78 5.54 20.84
CA ILE A 321 1.02 4.68 21.74
C ILE A 321 1.68 4.53 23.12
N SER A 322 3.01 4.54 23.19
CA SER A 322 3.76 4.37 24.44
C SER A 322 3.94 5.66 25.22
N GLY A 323 3.95 6.82 24.54
CA GLY A 323 4.38 8.09 25.11
C GLY A 323 5.87 8.12 25.48
N LYS A 324 6.66 7.16 25.00
CA LYS A 324 8.10 7.06 25.26
C LYS A 324 8.89 7.63 24.09
N ASN A 325 10.09 8.11 24.39
CA ASN A 325 11.00 8.72 23.42
C ASN A 325 12.37 8.03 23.43
N TRP A 326 12.36 6.70 23.49
CA TRP A 326 13.61 5.92 23.39
C TRP A 326 14.22 6.06 22.01
N ASP A 327 15.53 5.83 21.94
CA ASP A 327 16.22 5.78 20.66
C ASP A 327 15.59 4.71 19.76
N ARG A 328 15.57 4.99 18.47
CA ARG A 328 15.02 4.10 17.46
C ARG A 328 15.68 2.72 17.45
N LEU A 329 16.95 2.66 17.82
CA LEU A 329 17.76 1.44 17.86
C LEU A 329 17.77 0.79 19.26
N ASP A 330 17.09 1.36 20.25
CA ASP A 330 16.92 0.75 21.57
C ASP A 330 15.85 -0.36 21.52
N PHE A 331 16.14 -1.40 20.74
CA PHE A 331 15.23 -2.52 20.55
C PHE A 331 14.90 -3.23 21.87
N ALA A 332 15.82 -3.24 22.83
CA ALA A 332 15.59 -3.83 24.14
C ALA A 332 14.49 -3.08 24.92
N ALA A 333 14.53 -1.75 24.95
CA ALA A 333 13.48 -0.96 25.58
C ALA A 333 12.14 -1.11 24.86
N TRP A 334 12.14 -1.07 23.52
CA TRP A 334 10.93 -1.26 22.73
C TRP A 334 10.30 -2.64 22.95
N ASP A 335 11.09 -3.71 22.94
CA ASP A 335 10.59 -5.08 23.16
C ASP A 335 10.05 -5.26 24.58
N ALA A 336 10.77 -4.77 25.59
CA ALA A 336 10.34 -4.85 26.99
C ALA A 336 9.04 -4.10 27.23
N TRP A 337 8.88 -2.92 26.65
CA TRP A 337 7.62 -2.17 26.71
C TRP A 337 6.50 -2.87 25.95
N ALA A 338 6.76 -3.32 24.73
CA ALA A 338 5.77 -3.97 23.89
C ALA A 338 5.19 -5.23 24.55
N ALA A 339 6.02 -6.03 25.21
CA ALA A 339 5.61 -7.20 25.98
C ALA A 339 4.68 -6.81 27.16
N ARG A 340 5.05 -5.78 27.93
CA ARG A 340 4.23 -5.31 29.06
C ARG A 340 2.91 -4.69 28.60
N ALA A 341 2.94 -3.89 27.54
CA ALA A 341 1.76 -3.28 26.94
C ALA A 341 0.77 -4.35 26.44
N ALA A 342 1.24 -5.36 25.73
CA ALA A 342 0.41 -6.48 25.29
C ALA A 342 -0.22 -7.27 26.45
N ALA A 343 0.44 -7.30 27.61
CA ALA A 343 -0.09 -7.87 28.86
C ALA A 343 -1.02 -6.92 29.64
N GLY A 344 -1.37 -5.75 29.08
CA GLY A 344 -2.24 -4.76 29.71
C GLY A 344 -1.55 -3.91 30.79
N LYS A 345 -0.22 -3.89 30.84
CA LYS A 345 0.60 -3.17 31.84
C LYS A 345 1.58 -2.20 31.17
N PRO A 346 1.12 -1.15 30.46
CA PRO A 346 1.98 -0.32 29.61
C PRO A 346 2.99 0.57 30.35
N ASP A 347 2.89 0.70 31.68
CA ASP A 347 3.76 1.54 32.52
C ASP A 347 5.01 0.82 33.03
#